data_AF-A0A316WLJ3-F1
#
_entry.id   AF-A0A316WLJ3-F1
#
_cell.length_a   1.000
_cell.length_b   1.000
_cell.length_c   1.000
_cell.angle_alpha   90.00
_cell.angle_beta   90.00
_cell.angle_gamma   90.00
#
_symmetry.space_group_name_H-M   'P 1'
#
loop_
_entity.id
_entity.type
_entity.pdbx_description
1 polymer ?
#
loop_
_entity_poly.entity_id
_entity_poly.type
_entity_poly.pdbx_seq_one_letter_code
_entity_poly.pdbx_strand_id
1 'polypeptide(L)'
;MNENLKKIKENVAGIIQKKRINSDFSLEDLSNKVNEVGVKISKNTLERIELGAISPNSEQLYSIFIALNCKVEIDSEIIIN
;
A
#
# COMPACT_ATOMS: atom_id res chain seq x y z
N MET A 1 -19.26 -0.30 10.85
CA MET A 1 -18.48 0.18 9.69
C MET A 1 -19.35 0.01 8.46
N ASN A 2 -19.41 1.00 7.57
CA ASN A 2 -20.18 0.86 6.32
C ASN A 2 -19.61 -0.31 5.50
N GLU A 3 -20.45 -1.25 5.06
CA GLU A 3 -20.01 -2.45 4.32
C GLU A 3 -19.22 -2.10 3.04
N ASN A 4 -19.54 -0.97 2.40
CA ASN A 4 -18.79 -0.50 1.23
C ASN A 4 -17.37 -0.07 1.64
N LEU A 5 -17.21 0.64 2.76
CA LEU A 5 -15.89 1.04 3.27
C LEU A 5 -15.06 -0.18 3.67
N LYS A 6 -15.69 -1.21 4.24
CA LYS A 6 -15.02 -2.48 4.56
C LYS A 6 -14.46 -3.14 3.30
N LYS A 7 -15.29 -3.29 2.26
CA LYS A 7 -14.88 -3.88 0.97
C LYS A 7 -13.76 -3.08 0.31
N ILE A 8 -13.83 -1.75 0.33
CA ILE A 8 -12.77 -0.88 -0.22
C ILE A 8 -11.45 -1.13 0.53
N LYS A 9 -11.49 -1.18 1.86
CA LYS A 9 -10.31 -1.44 2.69
C LYS A 9 -9.68 -2.80 2.39
N GLU A 10 -10.49 -3.85 2.29
CA GLU A 10 -10.05 -5.21 1.95
C GLU A 10 -9.45 -5.27 0.54
N ASN A 11 -10.04 -4.56 -0.42
CA ASN A 11 -9.52 -4.47 -1.78
C ASN A 11 -8.15 -3.80 -1.83
N VAL A 12 -7.99 -2.65 -1.15
CA VAL A 12 -6.70 -1.93 -1.10
C VAL A 12 -5.63 -2.79 -0.42
N ALA A 13 -5.96 -3.40 0.72
CA ALA A 13 -5.06 -4.32 1.43
C ALA A 13 -4.61 -5.47 0.52
N GLY A 14 -5.54 -6.09 -0.20
CA GLY A 14 -5.26 -7.17 -1.14
C GLY A 14 -4.41 -6.75 -2.33
N ILE A 15 -4.58 -5.53 -2.86
CA ILE A 15 -3.74 -4.99 -3.94
C ILE A 15 -2.29 -4.85 -3.47
N ILE A 16 -2.08 -4.23 -2.30
CA ILE A 16 -0.75 -4.02 -1.70
C ILE A 16 -0.06 -5.37 -1.49
N GLN A 17 -0.74 -6.30 -0.82
CA GLN A 17 -0.19 -7.62 -0.51
C GLN A 17 0.18 -8.40 -1.78
N LYS A 18 -0.73 -8.48 -2.77
CA LYS A 18 -0.48 -9.22 -4.02
C LYS A 18 0.70 -8.64 -4.77
N LYS A 19 0.77 -7.31 -4.88
CA LYS A 19 1.87 -6.64 -5.57
C LYS A 19 3.20 -6.89 -4.86
N ARG A 20 3.25 -6.78 -3.52
CA ARG A 20 4.45 -7.08 -2.72
C ARG A 20 4.93 -8.51 -2.95
N ILE A 21 4.02 -9.49 -2.88
CA ILE A 21 4.34 -10.91 -3.10
C ILE A 21 4.85 -11.14 -4.53
N ASN A 22 4.20 -10.57 -5.54
CA ASN A 22 4.62 -10.70 -6.93
C ASN A 22 5.95 -9.99 -7.24
N SER A 23 6.38 -9.07 -6.38
CA SER A 23 7.67 -8.40 -6.44
C SER A 23 8.75 -9.07 -5.59
N ASP A 24 8.47 -10.23 -4.98
CA ASP A 24 9.37 -10.97 -4.09
C ASP A 24 9.90 -10.13 -2.91
N PHE A 25 9.11 -9.18 -2.42
CA PHE A 25 9.49 -8.36 -1.27
C PHE A 25 8.97 -8.97 0.04
N SER A 26 9.84 -9.06 1.03
CA SER A 26 9.40 -9.20 2.42
C SER A 26 8.72 -7.92 2.90
N LEU A 27 8.01 -7.98 4.03
CA LEU A 27 7.46 -6.78 4.68
C LEU A 27 8.58 -5.81 5.13
N GLU A 28 9.76 -6.33 5.46
CA GLU A 28 10.93 -5.53 5.81
C GLU A 28 11.45 -4.77 4.57
N ASP A 29 11.52 -5.43 3.41
CA ASP A 29 11.94 -4.81 2.16
C ASP A 29 10.99 -3.67 1.75
N LEU A 30 9.69 -3.92 1.85
CA LEU A 30 8.68 -2.89 1.59
C LEU A 30 8.80 -1.72 2.56
N SER A 31 8.97 -2.00 3.86
CA SER A 31 9.19 -0.98 4.90
C SER A 31 10.38 -0.08 4.52
N ASN A 32 11.52 -0.67 4.15
CA ASN A 32 12.71 0.07 3.77
C ASN A 32 12.48 0.92 2.51
N LYS A 33 11.83 0.37 1.48
CA LYS A 33 11.52 1.11 0.24
C LYS A 33 10.57 2.28 0.49
N VAL A 34 9.53 2.10 1.30
CA VAL A 34 8.63 3.21 1.66
C VAL A 34 9.39 4.29 2.45
N ASN A 35 10.30 3.87 3.32
CA ASN A 35 11.16 4.78 4.08
C ASN A 35 12.15 5.57 3.21
N GLU A 36 12.53 5.05 2.03
CA GLU A 36 13.33 5.71 1.01
C GLU A 36 12.53 6.74 0.21
N VAL A 37 11.22 6.51 0.00
CA VAL A 37 10.30 7.48 -0.64
C VAL A 37 10.07 8.70 0.25
N GLY A 38 10.22 8.56 1.57
CA GLY A 38 10.21 9.67 2.53
C GLY A 38 9.21 9.50 3.68
N VAL A 39 8.31 8.52 3.60
CA VAL A 39 7.35 8.21 4.67
C VAL A 39 7.91 7.13 5.57
N LYS A 40 8.04 7.41 6.86
CA LYS A 40 8.46 6.41 7.84
C LYS A 40 7.29 5.49 8.21
N ILE A 41 7.41 4.22 7.85
CA ILE A 41 6.46 3.17 8.21
C ILE A 41 7.22 1.96 8.73
N SER A 42 6.64 1.24 9.70
CA SER A 42 7.22 0.00 10.22
C SER A 42 6.65 -1.21 9.49
N LYS A 43 7.40 -2.32 9.47
CA LYS A 43 6.90 -3.62 8.98
C LYS A 43 5.58 -4.05 9.65
N ASN A 44 5.43 -3.79 10.95
CA ASN A 44 4.21 -4.16 11.71
C ASN A 44 3.01 -3.31 11.28
N THR A 45 3.25 -2.04 10.92
CA THR A 45 2.21 -1.19 10.36
C THR A 45 1.77 -1.69 8.99
N LEU A 46 2.73 -2.06 8.12
CA LEU A 46 2.46 -2.65 6.81
C LEU A 46 1.70 -3.98 6.91
N GLU A 47 2.10 -4.86 7.84
CA GLU A 47 1.37 -6.10 8.12
C GLU A 47 -0.09 -5.83 8.49
N ARG A 48 -0.35 -4.88 9.39
CA ARG A 48 -1.72 -4.49 9.77
C ARG A 48 -2.50 -3.86 8.61
N ILE A 49 -1.84 -3.21 7.67
CA ILE A 49 -2.46 -2.70 6.44
C ILE A 49 -2.83 -3.87 5.53
N GLU A 50 -1.93 -4.81 5.27
CA GLU A 50 -2.17 -5.98 4.40
C GLU A 50 -3.24 -6.93 4.97
N LEU A 51 -3.37 -7.00 6.30
CA LEU A 51 -4.44 -7.74 6.97
C LEU A 51 -5.78 -6.97 6.98
N GLY A 52 -5.82 -5.74 6.45
CA GLY A 52 -7.00 -4.89 6.51
C GLY A 52 -7.40 -4.50 7.93
N ALA A 53 -6.49 -4.57 8.91
CA ALA A 53 -6.74 -4.18 10.29
C ALA A 53 -6.75 -2.65 10.43
N ILE A 54 -5.89 -1.94 9.70
CA ILE A 54 -5.86 -0.47 9.61
C ILE A 54 -5.87 -0.01 8.16
N SER A 55 -6.30 1.22 7.93
CA SER A 55 -6.17 1.87 6.62
C SER A 55 -4.96 2.81 6.65
N PRO A 56 -4.09 2.80 5.63
CA PRO A 56 -3.08 3.84 5.49
C PRO A 56 -3.76 5.20 5.25
N ASN A 57 -3.12 6.28 5.68
CA ASN A 57 -3.50 7.61 5.19
C ASN A 57 -3.06 7.76 3.71
N SER A 58 -3.44 8.87 3.08
CA SER A 58 -3.13 9.11 1.66
C SER A 58 -1.62 9.11 1.37
N GLU A 59 -0.82 9.75 2.22
CA GLU A 59 0.63 9.85 2.05
C GLU A 59 1.33 8.47 2.14
N GLN A 60 0.92 7.67 3.12
CA GLN A 60 1.36 6.28 3.27
C GLN A 60 0.94 5.44 2.07
N LEU A 61 -0.31 5.58 1.61
CA LEU A 61 -0.84 4.81 0.49
C LEU A 61 -0.05 5.10 -0.79
N TYR A 62 0.17 6.37 -1.11
CA TYR A 62 0.96 6.77 -2.29
C TYR A 62 2.41 6.31 -2.18
N SER A 63 3.03 6.44 -1.00
CA SER A 63 4.41 5.99 -0.80
C SER A 63 4.56 4.47 -0.93
N ILE A 64 3.57 3.70 -0.46
CA ILE A 64 3.50 2.24 -0.68
C ILE A 64 3.39 1.93 -2.18
N PHE A 65 2.54 2.64 -2.91
CA PHE A 65 2.40 2.43 -4.35
C PHE A 65 3.68 2.77 -5.14
N ILE A 66 4.37 3.86 -4.80
CA ILE A 66 5.67 4.21 -5.38
C ILE A 66 6.70 3.11 -5.07
N ALA A 67 6.81 2.69 -3.81
CA ALA A 67 7.75 1.66 -3.37
C ALA A 67 7.53 0.30 -4.06
N LEU A 68 6.27 0.01 -4.43
CA LEU A 68 5.87 -1.19 -5.15
C LEU A 68 5.89 -1.04 -6.68
N ASN A 69 6.26 0.12 -7.21
CA ASN A 69 6.22 0.42 -8.65
C ASN A 69 4.82 0.13 -9.23
N CYS A 70 3.81 0.72 -8.59
CA CYS A 70 2.42 0.68 -9.00
C CYS A 70 2.05 1.92 -9.82
N LYS A 71 1.43 1.68 -10.98
CA LYS A 71 0.73 2.72 -11.71
C LYS A 71 -0.58 3.09 -11.00
N VAL A 72 -0.78 4.37 -10.70
CA VAL A 72 -2.05 4.93 -10.22
C VAL A 72 -2.64 5.83 -11.30
N GLU A 73 -3.85 5.50 -11.73
CA GLU A 73 -4.60 6.23 -12.77
C GLU A 73 -5.92 6.73 -12.19
N ILE A 74 -6.23 8.01 -12.42
CA ILE A 74 -7.50 8.65 -12.04
C ILE A 74 -8.00 9.41 -13.25
N ASP A 75 -9.21 9.10 -13.72
CA ASP A 75 -9.82 9.76 -14.89
C ASP A 75 -8.88 9.81 -16.11
N SER A 76 -8.15 8.71 -16.35
CA SER A 76 -7.13 8.56 -17.40
C SER A 76 -5.84 9.37 -17.22
N GLU A 77 -5.67 10.08 -16.10
CA GLU A 77 -4.43 10.77 -15.73
C GLU A 77 -3.56 9.89 -14.83
N ILE A 78 -2.26 9.78 -15.16
CA ILE A 78 -1.30 8.98 -14.38
C ILE A 78 -0.69 9.86 -13.30
N ILE A 79 -0.87 9.47 -12.04
CA ILE A 79 -0.38 10.22 -10.87
C ILE A 79 0.93 9.63 -10.35
N ILE A 80 1.09 8.31 -10.44
CA ILE A 80 2.25 7.55 -9.97
C ILE A 80 2.53 6.45 -10.98
N ASN A 81 3.82 6.17 -11.22
CA ASN A 81 4.30 5.12 -12.13
C ASN A 81 5.11 4.08 -11.36
#